data_AF-A0A947C6U6-F1
#
_entry.id   AF-A0A947C6U6-F1
#
_cell.length_a   1.000
_cell.length_b   1.000
_cell.length_c   1.000
_cell.angle_alpha   90.00
_cell.angle_beta   90.00
_cell.angle_gamma   90.00
#
_symmetry.space_group_name_H-M   'P 1'
#
loop_
_entity.id
_entity.type
_entity.pdbx_description
1 polymer ?
#
loop_
_entity_poly.entity_id
_entity_poly.type
_entity_poly.pdbx_seq_one_letter_code
_entity_poly.pdbx_strand_id
1 'polypeptide(L)'
;MSHLTRTLAAALLIELMSAGCALETRSAGPSSGGLDGDRVDFSALDGGVDDGSLAATPTDTTVGDMSAPDTNASVHPESSTGVIAVEPTCVPGTERASCPGTSCDPVTLTCMTMMLASRSTCETCFADSNCASMDHRCVWMTYRGEPFPDERMGFCLKLTEALAVDGGYACEPPFTVPLVSRQSPSGGKNQTYCGIQEKITTCFAVRAFHNGQLCPSGRDDECPAGGICRPIATTGNKTEFACTYGCTEDAECSSPVSKASCAGYCGG
;
A
#
# COMPACT_ATOMS: atom_id res chain seq x y z
N MET A 1 58.56 -25.62 -29.17
CA MET A 1 57.59 -24.66 -29.72
C MET A 1 56.29 -24.89 -28.96
N SER A 2 56.16 -24.30 -27.76
CA SER A 2 55.32 -23.11 -27.48
C SER A 2 53.88 -23.31 -27.96
N HIS A 3 52.84 -23.42 -27.13
CA HIS A 3 52.54 -22.65 -25.92
C HIS A 3 51.78 -23.49 -24.88
N LEU A 4 52.25 -23.40 -23.63
CA LEU A 4 51.61 -23.94 -22.44
C LEU A 4 51.81 -22.86 -21.36
N THR A 5 50.79 -22.05 -21.09
CA THR A 5 50.80 -21.03 -20.02
C THR A 5 49.34 -20.64 -19.70
N ARG A 6 48.84 -21.10 -18.54
CA ARG A 6 48.63 -20.30 -17.31
C ARG A 6 47.30 -19.53 -17.27
N THR A 7 46.34 -20.01 -16.47
CA THR A 7 45.80 -19.19 -15.37
C THR A 7 45.27 -20.12 -14.27
N LEU A 8 45.80 -19.92 -13.07
CA LEU A 8 45.58 -20.68 -11.84
C LEU A 8 45.45 -19.59 -10.76
N ALA A 9 44.30 -19.46 -10.11
CA ALA A 9 44.07 -18.81 -8.81
C ALA A 9 42.55 -18.70 -8.59
N ALA A 10 41.96 -18.91 -7.43
CA ALA A 10 42.37 -19.56 -6.19
C ALA A 10 41.07 -19.70 -5.39
N ALA A 11 40.81 -20.90 -4.87
CA ALA A 11 39.80 -21.17 -3.86
C ALA A 11 40.46 -21.04 -2.47
N LEU A 12 39.91 -20.20 -1.58
CA LEU A 12 40.08 -20.11 -0.10
C LEU A 12 39.54 -18.71 0.29
N LEU A 13 38.60 -18.48 1.22
CA LEU A 13 38.56 -18.91 2.62
C LEU A 13 37.13 -18.74 3.17
N ILE A 14 36.64 -19.79 3.82
CA ILE A 14 35.60 -19.79 4.87
C ILE A 14 36.36 -19.69 6.20
N GLU A 15 35.92 -18.82 7.13
CA GLU A 15 35.90 -19.02 8.60
C GLU A 15 35.85 -17.67 9.36
N LEU A 16 35.04 -17.65 10.43
CA LEU A 16 35.17 -16.87 11.68
C LEU A 16 34.84 -15.36 11.67
N MET A 17 33.60 -15.01 12.05
CA MET A 17 33.36 -14.01 13.10
C MET A 17 32.18 -14.41 13.98
N SER A 18 32.53 -15.13 15.05
CA SER A 18 31.72 -15.32 16.25
C SER A 18 32.40 -14.55 17.39
N ALA A 19 31.60 -14.08 18.35
CA ALA A 19 31.96 -13.52 19.65
C ALA A 19 32.38 -12.02 19.70
N GLY A 20 31.47 -11.22 20.26
CA GLY A 20 31.72 -9.85 20.70
C GLY A 20 30.60 -9.32 21.59
N CYS A 21 30.28 -10.03 22.67
CA CYS A 21 29.53 -9.45 23.79
C CYS A 21 30.40 -8.38 24.46
N ALA A 22 29.96 -7.12 24.43
CA ALA A 22 30.42 -6.09 25.36
C ALA A 22 29.20 -5.50 26.07
N LEU A 23 29.12 -5.77 27.37
CA LEU A 23 28.27 -5.03 28.30
C LEU A 23 28.75 -3.58 28.34
N GLU A 24 27.87 -2.63 28.02
CA GLU A 24 27.98 -1.26 28.54
C GLU A 24 26.86 -1.02 29.55
N THR A 25 27.23 -1.16 30.82
CA THR A 25 26.51 -0.60 31.96
C THR A 25 26.62 0.92 31.90
N ARG A 26 25.54 1.62 31.53
CA ARG A 26 25.43 3.06 31.76
C ARG A 26 24.48 3.38 32.91
N SER A 27 25.14 3.87 33.95
CA SER A 27 24.68 4.55 35.16
C SER A 27 23.40 5.37 34.97
N ALA A 28 22.44 5.13 35.87
CA ALA A 28 21.42 6.10 36.23
C ALA A 28 22.08 7.31 36.92
N GLY A 29 21.61 8.50 36.59
CA GLY A 29 21.90 9.75 37.29
C GLY A 29 20.72 10.71 37.08
N PRO A 30 20.21 11.35 38.14
CA PRO A 30 19.01 12.19 38.05
C PRO A 30 19.39 13.61 37.61
N SER A 31 18.54 14.26 36.81
CA SER A 31 18.66 15.69 36.53
C SER A 31 17.28 16.32 36.42
N SER A 32 16.95 17.04 37.49
CA SER A 32 15.87 18.02 37.63
C SER A 32 16.16 19.32 36.88
N GLY A 33 15.10 20.00 36.41
CA GLY A 33 15.11 21.37 35.88
C GLY A 33 14.54 21.37 34.45
N GLY A 34 13.44 22.02 34.10
CA GLY A 34 12.87 23.25 34.64
C GLY A 34 13.09 24.37 33.62
N LEU A 35 11.97 24.95 33.19
CA LEU A 35 11.78 26.30 32.61
C LEU A 35 11.65 26.45 31.08
N ASP A 36 10.56 27.17 30.76
CA ASP A 36 10.33 28.15 29.69
C ASP A 36 10.45 27.65 28.24
N GLY A 37 9.40 27.69 27.40
CA GLY A 37 8.45 28.78 27.25
C GLY A 37 8.87 29.64 26.07
N ASP A 38 8.90 29.07 24.86
CA ASP A 38 9.14 29.85 23.64
C ASP A 38 8.03 29.66 22.62
N ARG A 39 7.42 30.81 22.35
CA ARG A 39 6.22 31.04 21.57
C ARG A 39 6.70 31.56 20.23
N VAL A 40 6.78 30.69 19.22
CA VAL A 40 7.13 31.14 17.86
C VAL A 40 5.87 31.59 17.12
N ASP A 41 5.83 32.90 16.94
CA ASP A 41 4.89 33.68 16.15
C ASP A 41 5.16 33.40 14.66
N PHE A 42 4.26 32.68 13.98
CA PHE A 42 4.31 32.52 12.52
C PHE A 42 3.50 33.65 11.88
N SER A 43 4.13 34.81 11.78
CA SER A 43 3.67 35.91 10.96
C SER A 43 3.95 35.62 9.48
N ALA A 44 2.86 35.56 8.72
CA ALA A 44 2.68 35.97 7.32
C ALA A 44 3.91 36.04 6.41
N LEU A 45 3.95 35.16 5.41
CA LEU A 45 4.50 35.50 4.10
C LEU A 45 3.44 35.23 3.02
N ASP A 46 2.83 36.34 2.65
CA ASP A 46 2.12 36.62 1.41
C ASP A 46 3.08 36.39 0.23
N GLY A 47 2.64 35.64 -0.78
CA GLY A 47 3.52 35.19 -1.86
C GLY A 47 2.75 34.82 -3.12
N GLY A 48 2.35 35.84 -3.88
CA GLY A 48 2.56 35.93 -5.33
C GLY A 48 1.84 34.90 -6.21
N VAL A 49 0.71 35.35 -6.78
CA VAL A 49 0.10 34.82 -8.00
C VAL A 49 1.00 35.19 -9.19
N ASP A 50 1.53 34.20 -9.90
CA ASP A 50 2.14 34.38 -11.23
C ASP A 50 1.30 33.66 -12.29
N ASP A 51 0.50 34.45 -13.00
CA ASP A 51 -0.21 34.11 -14.23
C ASP A 51 0.78 33.90 -15.38
N GLY A 52 1.17 32.64 -15.59
CA GLY A 52 2.03 32.21 -16.70
C GLY A 52 1.23 31.68 -17.90
N SER A 53 0.54 32.58 -18.61
CA SER A 53 -0.04 32.31 -19.93
C SER A 53 1.06 32.05 -20.97
N LEU A 54 1.15 30.82 -21.48
CA LEU A 54 1.89 30.52 -22.71
C LEU A 54 1.02 29.70 -23.65
N ALA A 55 0.37 30.43 -24.55
CA ALA A 55 -0.15 29.93 -25.80
C ALA A 55 0.98 29.32 -26.63
N ALA A 56 0.80 28.08 -27.07
CA ALA A 56 1.58 27.47 -28.14
C ALA A 56 0.64 26.65 -29.04
N THR A 57 0.03 27.32 -30.02
CA THR A 57 -0.24 26.72 -31.33
C THR A 57 1.06 26.65 -32.11
N PRO A 58 1.33 25.56 -32.84
CA PRO A 58 1.26 25.70 -34.30
C PRO A 58 0.80 24.45 -35.09
N THR A 59 0.26 24.78 -36.28
CA THR A 59 0.33 24.04 -37.58
C THR A 59 -0.31 22.65 -37.65
N ASP A 60 -1.45 22.50 -38.34
CA ASP A 60 -1.58 22.47 -39.81
C ASP A 60 -0.65 21.44 -40.44
N THR A 61 -1.18 20.28 -40.84
CA THR A 61 -0.75 19.51 -42.03
C THR A 61 -1.73 18.36 -42.32
N THR A 62 -2.26 18.36 -43.55
CA THR A 62 -2.79 17.26 -44.37
C THR A 62 -4.17 16.65 -44.10
N VAL A 63 -5.09 17.16 -44.92
CA VAL A 63 -6.23 16.46 -45.52
C VAL A 63 -5.73 15.25 -46.31
N GLY A 64 -6.18 14.05 -45.95
CA GLY A 64 -6.01 12.81 -46.71
C GLY A 64 -7.37 12.24 -47.04
N ASP A 65 -7.95 12.70 -48.14
CA ASP A 65 -9.15 12.15 -48.78
C ASP A 65 -8.80 10.78 -49.37
N MET A 66 -9.42 9.73 -48.84
CA MET A 66 -9.45 8.40 -49.47
C MET A 66 -10.91 7.97 -49.59
N SER A 67 -11.55 8.54 -50.60
CA SER A 67 -12.73 8.00 -51.24
C SER A 67 -12.48 6.57 -51.74
N ALA A 68 -13.31 5.61 -51.32
CA ALA A 68 -13.48 4.31 -51.97
C ALA A 68 -14.91 3.77 -51.70
N PRO A 69 -15.45 2.93 -52.60
CA PRO A 69 -16.82 3.05 -53.10
C PRO A 69 -17.88 2.22 -52.38
N ASP A 70 -19.11 2.69 -52.55
CA ASP A 70 -20.37 2.01 -52.30
C ASP A 70 -20.39 0.57 -52.83
N THR A 71 -20.60 -0.39 -51.94
CA THR A 71 -21.25 -1.66 -52.30
C THR A 71 -22.39 -1.94 -51.34
N ASN A 72 -23.57 -1.64 -51.87
CA ASN A 72 -24.89 -2.10 -51.50
C ASN A 72 -24.92 -3.61 -51.19
N ALA A 73 -25.20 -3.98 -49.94
CA ALA A 73 -25.71 -5.30 -49.58
C ALA A 73 -26.79 -5.13 -48.51
N SER A 74 -28.04 -5.22 -48.96
CA SER A 74 -29.23 -5.38 -48.14
C SER A 74 -29.10 -6.64 -47.28
N VAL A 75 -29.20 -6.48 -45.95
CA VAL A 75 -29.45 -7.59 -45.03
C VAL A 75 -30.48 -7.15 -43.98
N HIS A 76 -31.43 -8.06 -43.76
CA HIS A 76 -32.64 -7.99 -42.95
C HIS A 76 -32.56 -7.27 -41.59
N PRO A 77 -33.65 -6.59 -41.15
CA PRO A 77 -33.82 -6.20 -39.77
C PRO A 77 -34.29 -7.41 -38.95
N GLU A 78 -33.35 -8.22 -38.46
CA GLU A 78 -33.68 -9.12 -37.36
C GLU A 78 -33.63 -8.32 -36.06
N SER A 79 -34.81 -8.14 -35.50
CA SER A 79 -35.15 -7.64 -34.18
C SER A 79 -34.11 -8.02 -33.12
N SER A 80 -33.08 -7.19 -32.95
CA SER A 80 -32.20 -7.25 -31.80
C SER A 80 -33.00 -6.75 -30.60
N THR A 81 -33.24 -7.63 -29.65
CA THR A 81 -33.61 -7.28 -28.28
C THR A 81 -32.64 -6.18 -27.85
N GLY A 82 -33.10 -4.93 -27.85
CA GLY A 82 -32.28 -3.77 -27.57
C GLY A 82 -31.75 -3.88 -26.16
N VAL A 83 -30.52 -4.37 -26.01
CA VAL A 83 -29.75 -4.17 -24.80
C VAL A 83 -29.53 -2.66 -24.76
N ILE A 84 -30.35 -1.96 -23.98
CA ILE A 84 -30.14 -0.55 -23.70
C ILE A 84 -28.76 -0.50 -23.05
N ALA A 85 -27.77 -0.02 -23.80
CA ALA A 85 -26.47 0.30 -23.25
C ALA A 85 -26.72 1.40 -22.21
N VAL A 86 -26.76 1.01 -20.94
CA VAL A 86 -26.80 1.95 -19.84
C VAL A 86 -25.48 2.68 -19.90
N GLU A 87 -25.50 3.95 -20.31
CA GLU A 87 -24.29 4.75 -20.35
C GLU A 87 -23.67 4.78 -18.95
N PRO A 88 -22.34 4.61 -18.85
CA PRO A 88 -21.67 4.63 -17.56
C PRO A 88 -21.94 5.96 -16.86
N THR A 89 -22.41 5.89 -15.62
CA THR A 89 -22.76 7.09 -14.85
C THR A 89 -21.52 7.86 -14.38
N CYS A 90 -20.34 7.24 -14.49
CA CYS A 90 -19.05 7.85 -14.20
C CYS A 90 -17.89 7.13 -14.90
N VAL A 91 -16.73 7.79 -14.95
CA VAL A 91 -15.49 7.25 -15.53
C VAL A 91 -14.36 7.30 -14.47
N PRO A 92 -13.71 6.16 -14.15
CA PRO A 92 -12.57 6.12 -13.24
C PRO A 92 -11.44 7.06 -13.65
N GLY A 93 -10.78 7.69 -12.69
CA GLY A 93 -9.76 8.72 -12.89
C GLY A 93 -10.29 10.12 -13.25
N THR A 94 -11.58 10.27 -13.58
CA THR A 94 -12.23 11.58 -13.84
C THR A 94 -13.47 11.78 -12.97
N GLU A 95 -13.54 11.06 -11.86
CA GLU A 95 -14.73 10.96 -11.00
C GLU A 95 -15.12 12.32 -10.41
N ARG A 96 -14.17 13.24 -10.22
CA ARG A 96 -14.46 14.57 -9.70
C ARG A 96 -15.52 15.34 -10.51
N ALA A 97 -15.63 15.07 -11.81
CA ALA A 97 -16.64 15.68 -12.68
C ALA A 97 -17.99 14.95 -12.63
N SER A 98 -17.99 13.63 -12.46
CA SER A 98 -19.20 12.79 -12.55
C SER A 98 -19.82 12.44 -11.18
N CYS A 99 -18.99 12.34 -10.16
CA CYS A 99 -19.30 11.92 -8.79
C CYS A 99 -18.78 12.98 -7.81
N PRO A 100 -19.49 14.11 -7.62
CA PRO A 100 -19.00 15.22 -6.80
C PRO A 100 -18.73 14.77 -5.35
N GLY A 101 -17.44 14.72 -4.98
CA GLY A 101 -16.97 14.34 -3.65
C GLY A 101 -16.85 12.84 -3.39
N THR A 102 -17.17 11.98 -4.37
CA THR A 102 -17.17 10.52 -4.21
C THR A 102 -16.43 9.83 -5.35
N SER A 103 -16.06 8.56 -5.16
CA SER A 103 -15.41 7.76 -6.21
C SER A 103 -16.41 7.07 -7.12
N CYS A 104 -15.93 6.70 -8.30
CA CYS A 104 -16.59 5.84 -9.27
C CYS A 104 -16.10 4.42 -9.03
N ASP A 105 -17.02 3.47 -8.96
CA ASP A 105 -16.67 2.06 -8.98
C ASP A 105 -16.15 1.69 -10.39
N PRO A 106 -14.89 1.23 -10.55
CA PRO A 106 -14.35 0.92 -11.87
C PRO A 106 -14.95 -0.33 -12.51
N VAL A 107 -15.66 -1.16 -11.73
CA VAL A 107 -16.35 -2.37 -12.20
C VAL A 107 -17.77 -2.04 -12.63
N THR A 108 -18.55 -1.33 -11.79
CA THR A 108 -19.96 -1.04 -12.11
C THR A 108 -20.18 0.30 -12.81
N LEU A 109 -19.17 1.16 -12.88
CA LEU A 109 -19.25 2.49 -13.48
C LEU A 109 -20.37 3.34 -12.84
N THR A 110 -20.52 3.17 -11.53
CA THR A 110 -21.49 3.87 -10.67
C THR A 110 -20.81 4.68 -9.59
N CYS A 111 -21.30 5.90 -9.35
CA CYS A 111 -20.84 6.70 -8.21
C CYS A 111 -21.13 5.97 -6.89
N MET A 112 -20.12 5.93 -6.03
CA MET A 112 -20.18 5.28 -4.73
C MET A 112 -20.44 6.30 -3.63
N THR A 113 -20.65 5.82 -2.40
CA THR A 113 -20.71 6.68 -1.22
C THR A 113 -19.32 6.97 -0.63
N MET A 114 -18.29 6.25 -1.07
CA MET A 114 -16.94 6.41 -0.54
C MET A 114 -16.33 7.74 -1.02
N MET A 115 -15.83 8.53 -0.06
CA MET A 115 -15.26 9.84 -0.34
C MET A 115 -13.90 9.74 -1.03
N LEU A 116 -13.61 10.73 -1.88
CA LEU A 116 -12.29 10.90 -2.49
C LEU A 116 -11.23 11.16 -1.40
N ALA A 117 -10.03 10.62 -1.60
CA ALA A 117 -8.85 10.82 -0.76
C ALA A 117 -9.11 10.69 0.76
N SER A 118 -9.94 9.73 1.16
CA SER A 118 -10.42 9.59 2.54
C SER A 118 -9.85 8.36 3.26
N ARG A 119 -9.25 7.42 2.51
CA ARG A 119 -8.85 6.11 3.01
C ARG A 119 -7.35 6.09 3.27
N SER A 120 -6.97 5.83 4.53
CA SER A 120 -5.56 5.68 4.92
C SER A 120 -4.99 4.32 4.50
N THR A 121 -3.70 4.09 4.74
CA THR A 121 -3.03 2.80 4.48
C THR A 121 -3.77 1.64 5.14
N CYS A 122 -3.93 0.53 4.42
CA CYS A 122 -4.71 -0.65 4.83
C CYS A 122 -6.20 -0.41 5.14
N GLU A 123 -6.76 0.73 4.73
CA GLU A 123 -8.20 0.90 4.67
C GLU A 123 -8.77 0.40 3.35
N THR A 124 -10.00 -0.09 3.38
CA THR A 124 -10.70 -0.58 2.19
C THR A 124 -10.99 0.54 1.19
N CYS A 125 -10.90 0.20 -0.09
CA CYS A 125 -11.13 1.10 -1.21
C CYS A 125 -11.79 0.36 -2.38
N PHE A 126 -12.36 1.11 -3.30
CA PHE A 126 -12.86 0.59 -4.58
C PHE A 126 -12.08 1.12 -5.78
N ALA A 127 -11.53 2.33 -5.64
CA ALA A 127 -10.73 2.99 -6.64
C ALA A 127 -9.52 3.67 -6.00
N ASP A 128 -8.52 3.97 -6.82
CA ASP A 128 -7.30 4.67 -6.41
C ASP A 128 -7.61 6.04 -5.82
N SER A 129 -8.65 6.69 -6.37
CA SER A 129 -9.16 7.98 -5.94
C SER A 129 -9.72 7.97 -4.51
N ASN A 130 -9.93 6.81 -3.89
CA ASN A 130 -10.29 6.72 -2.47
C ASN A 130 -9.10 6.90 -1.53
N CYS A 131 -7.89 6.59 -1.98
CA CYS A 131 -6.71 6.59 -1.12
C CYS A 131 -6.23 8.02 -0.83
N ALA A 132 -5.99 8.31 0.45
CA ALA A 132 -5.67 9.66 0.92
C ALA A 132 -4.31 10.16 0.41
N SER A 133 -3.35 9.26 0.26
CA SER A 133 -2.00 9.59 -0.19
C SER A 133 -1.84 9.39 -1.69
N MET A 134 -1.15 10.32 -2.37
CA MET A 134 -0.97 10.29 -3.83
C MET A 134 -0.10 9.13 -4.34
N ASP A 135 0.72 8.56 -3.46
CA ASP A 135 1.55 7.38 -3.71
C ASP A 135 0.84 6.07 -3.34
N HIS A 136 -0.43 6.13 -2.90
CA HIS A 136 -1.22 4.94 -2.59
C HIS A 136 -2.19 4.62 -3.73
N ARG A 137 -2.41 3.33 -3.94
CA ARG A 137 -3.39 2.82 -4.90
C ARG A 137 -4.28 1.79 -4.21
N CYS A 138 -5.46 1.60 -4.77
CA CYS A 138 -6.32 0.52 -4.35
C CYS A 138 -5.80 -0.78 -4.94
N VAL A 139 -5.56 -1.79 -4.09
CA VAL A 139 -4.96 -3.05 -4.51
C VAL A 139 -5.81 -4.19 -3.99
N TRP A 140 -6.25 -5.08 -4.88
CA TRP A 140 -6.90 -6.32 -4.47
C TRP A 140 -5.93 -7.18 -3.67
N MET A 141 -6.40 -7.63 -2.52
CA MET A 141 -5.65 -8.51 -1.65
C MET A 141 -6.31 -9.87 -1.58
N THR A 142 -5.54 -10.82 -1.11
CA THR A 142 -5.97 -12.16 -0.77
C THR A 142 -5.68 -12.43 0.69
N TYR A 143 -6.49 -13.28 1.30
CA TYR A 143 -6.22 -13.86 2.59
C TYR A 143 -6.32 -15.37 2.50
N ARG A 144 -5.23 -16.07 2.79
CA ARG A 144 -5.15 -17.54 2.67
C ARG A 144 -5.49 -18.06 1.27
N GLY A 145 -5.19 -17.27 0.24
CA GLY A 145 -5.43 -17.62 -1.16
C GLY A 145 -6.79 -17.18 -1.72
N GLU A 146 -7.69 -16.69 -0.87
CA GLU A 146 -9.02 -16.22 -1.28
C GLU A 146 -9.05 -14.68 -1.38
N PRO A 147 -9.81 -14.09 -2.32
CA PRO A 147 -10.03 -12.64 -2.37
C PRO A 147 -10.51 -12.08 -1.03
N PHE A 148 -9.93 -10.96 -0.59
CA PHE A 148 -10.24 -10.35 0.70
C PHE A 148 -10.26 -8.82 0.62
N PRO A 149 -11.22 -8.12 1.27
CA PRO A 149 -12.31 -8.68 2.09
C PRO A 149 -13.43 -9.32 1.25
N ASP A 150 -13.48 -8.97 -0.04
CA ASP A 150 -14.34 -9.54 -1.07
C ASP A 150 -13.65 -9.37 -2.44
N GLU A 151 -14.32 -9.73 -3.54
CA GLU A 151 -13.77 -9.68 -4.90
C GLU A 151 -13.77 -8.29 -5.53
N ARG A 152 -14.42 -7.30 -4.91
CA ARG A 152 -14.63 -5.96 -5.46
C ARG A 152 -13.83 -4.89 -4.74
N MET A 153 -13.53 -5.10 -3.46
CA MET A 153 -12.77 -4.18 -2.64
C MET A 153 -11.28 -4.51 -2.63
N GLY A 154 -10.46 -3.46 -2.63
CA GLY A 154 -9.05 -3.55 -2.34
C GLY A 154 -8.70 -2.86 -1.03
N PHE A 155 -7.40 -2.68 -0.81
CA PHE A 155 -6.85 -1.86 0.26
C PHE A 155 -5.92 -0.79 -0.30
N CYS A 156 -5.89 0.36 0.35
CA CYS A 156 -4.96 1.42 0.01
C CYS A 156 -3.54 1.02 0.43
N LEU A 157 -2.70 0.70 -0.56
CA LEU A 157 -1.31 0.29 -0.37
C LEU A 157 -0.37 1.25 -1.08
N LYS A 158 0.79 1.47 -0.48
CA LYS A 158 1.84 2.33 -1.01
C LYS A 158 2.48 1.69 -2.24
N LEU A 159 2.61 2.45 -3.31
CA LEU A 159 3.38 2.08 -4.49
C LEU A 159 4.86 1.99 -4.13
N THR A 160 5.57 0.98 -4.65
CA THR A 160 7.03 0.93 -4.58
C THR A 160 7.60 1.00 -5.99
N GLU A 161 8.18 2.14 -6.32
CA GLU A 161 8.62 2.47 -7.69
C GLU A 161 10.02 1.95 -8.01
N ALA A 162 10.82 1.61 -7.00
CA ALA A 162 12.23 1.30 -7.20
C ALA A 162 12.71 0.18 -6.30
N LEU A 163 13.61 -0.61 -6.88
CA LEU A 163 14.55 -1.37 -6.08
C LEU A 163 15.32 -0.35 -5.20
N ALA A 164 15.30 -0.52 -3.88
CA ALA A 164 16.18 0.15 -2.94
C ALA A 164 17.64 0.03 -3.42
N VAL A 165 18.52 0.90 -2.93
CA VAL A 165 19.94 0.96 -3.31
C VAL A 165 20.64 -0.41 -3.21
N ASP A 166 20.13 -1.29 -2.34
CA ASP A 166 20.64 -2.64 -2.11
C ASP A 166 19.93 -3.74 -2.94
N GLY A 167 19.09 -3.36 -3.92
CA GLY A 167 18.34 -4.30 -4.76
C GLY A 167 17.06 -4.88 -4.12
N GLY A 168 16.63 -4.39 -2.96
CA GLY A 168 15.37 -4.75 -2.28
C GLY A 168 14.20 -3.82 -2.67
N TYR A 169 13.03 -3.90 -2.06
CA TYR A 169 11.97 -2.87 -2.24
C TYR A 169 11.99 -1.89 -1.06
N ALA A 170 11.70 -0.61 -1.32
CA ALA A 170 11.64 0.44 -0.29
C ALA A 170 10.31 0.36 0.52
N CYS A 171 10.10 -0.77 1.17
CA CYS A 171 8.92 -1.06 1.96
C CYS A 171 9.23 -0.99 3.45
N GLU A 172 8.32 -0.40 4.22
CA GLU A 172 8.49 -0.14 5.64
C GLU A 172 7.60 -1.07 6.47
N PRO A 173 8.03 -1.54 7.65
CA PRO A 173 7.21 -2.33 8.54
C PRO A 173 5.89 -1.60 8.90
N PRO A 174 4.73 -2.28 8.88
CA PRO A 174 4.55 -3.73 8.69
C PRO A 174 4.37 -4.17 7.22
N PHE A 175 4.51 -3.26 6.28
CA PHE A 175 4.23 -3.45 4.86
C PHE A 175 5.45 -3.92 4.05
N THR A 176 6.26 -4.83 4.61
CA THR A 176 7.55 -5.22 4.00
C THR A 176 7.44 -6.23 2.85
N VAL A 177 6.25 -6.79 2.59
CA VAL A 177 6.07 -7.82 1.57
C VAL A 177 5.74 -7.16 0.22
N PRO A 178 6.61 -7.27 -0.80
CA PRO A 178 6.34 -6.71 -2.11
C PRO A 178 5.26 -7.52 -2.85
N LEU A 179 4.14 -6.86 -3.14
CA LEU A 179 3.07 -7.42 -3.96
C LEU A 179 3.36 -7.10 -5.43
N VAL A 180 4.11 -7.98 -6.09
CA VAL A 180 4.62 -7.77 -7.44
C VAL A 180 3.55 -7.94 -8.52
N SER A 181 3.66 -7.15 -9.58
CA SER A 181 2.84 -7.26 -10.79
C SER A 181 1.33 -7.24 -10.55
N ARG A 182 0.86 -6.42 -9.59
CA ARG A 182 -0.57 -6.23 -9.32
C ARG A 182 -1.10 -5.09 -10.17
N GLN A 183 -2.34 -5.22 -10.61
CA GLN A 183 -3.09 -4.15 -11.25
C GLN A 183 -4.08 -3.56 -10.25
N SER A 184 -4.19 -2.23 -10.22
CA SER A 184 -5.24 -1.55 -9.47
C SER A 184 -6.62 -1.80 -10.10
N PRO A 185 -7.72 -1.83 -9.32
CA PRO A 185 -9.07 -1.86 -9.85
C PRO A 185 -9.38 -0.71 -10.81
N SER A 186 -8.71 0.44 -10.65
CA SER A 186 -8.88 1.62 -11.52
C SER A 186 -8.20 1.45 -12.89
N GLY A 187 -7.55 0.31 -13.11
CA GLY A 187 -6.79 0.00 -14.30
C GLY A 187 -5.33 0.48 -14.24
N GLY A 188 -4.69 0.59 -15.40
CA GLY A 188 -3.28 0.98 -15.52
C GLY A 188 -2.33 -0.20 -15.70
N LYS A 189 -1.03 0.08 -15.63
CA LYS A 189 0.02 -0.93 -15.77
C LYS A 189 0.14 -1.76 -14.49
N ASN A 190 0.66 -2.98 -14.61
CA ASN A 190 1.05 -3.76 -13.44
C ASN A 190 2.17 -3.03 -12.69
N GLN A 191 2.01 -2.88 -11.38
CA GLN A 191 2.98 -2.25 -10.49
C GLN A 191 3.28 -3.15 -9.29
N THR A 192 4.26 -2.75 -8.48
CA THR A 192 4.57 -3.40 -7.21
C THR A 192 4.13 -2.50 -6.06
N TYR A 193 3.53 -3.11 -5.04
CA TYR A 193 3.04 -2.40 -3.86
C TYR A 193 3.68 -2.96 -2.59
N CYS A 194 3.82 -2.11 -1.58
CA CYS A 194 4.20 -2.54 -0.24
C CYS A 194 2.96 -3.08 0.47
N GLY A 195 2.96 -4.39 0.74
CA GLY A 195 1.86 -5.10 1.36
C GLY A 195 2.33 -5.95 2.53
N ILE A 196 1.46 -6.85 2.95
CA ILE A 196 1.64 -7.71 4.13
C ILE A 196 1.65 -9.18 3.70
N GLN A 197 1.99 -10.09 4.61
CA GLN A 197 2.00 -11.51 4.32
C GLN A 197 0.57 -12.10 4.22
N GLU A 198 -0.02 -12.02 3.03
CA GLU A 198 -1.41 -12.44 2.66
C GLU A 198 -1.78 -13.87 3.10
N LYS A 199 -0.80 -14.73 3.38
CA LYS A 199 -1.02 -16.12 3.85
C LYS A 199 -1.45 -16.20 5.31
N ILE A 200 -1.07 -15.23 6.14
CA ILE A 200 -1.24 -15.33 7.61
C ILE A 200 -1.81 -14.06 8.25
N THR A 201 -1.73 -12.90 7.60
CA THR A 201 -2.22 -11.62 8.12
C THR A 201 -3.17 -10.92 7.14
N THR A 202 -3.94 -9.96 7.65
CA THR A 202 -4.81 -9.07 6.85
C THR A 202 -4.58 -7.61 7.24
N CYS A 203 -4.99 -6.70 6.36
CA CYS A 203 -5.00 -5.27 6.68
C CYS A 203 -5.86 -4.95 7.91
N PHE A 204 -6.95 -5.70 8.15
CA PHE A 204 -7.76 -5.52 9.35
C PHE A 204 -7.00 -5.90 10.62
N ALA A 205 -6.21 -6.98 10.58
CA ALA A 205 -5.37 -7.40 11.71
C ALA A 205 -4.29 -6.37 12.05
N VAL A 206 -3.57 -5.88 11.03
CA VAL A 206 -2.54 -4.85 11.18
C VAL A 206 -3.14 -3.56 11.76
N ARG A 207 -4.30 -3.14 11.28
CA ARG A 207 -4.99 -1.97 11.82
C ARG A 207 -5.48 -2.17 13.25
N ALA A 208 -6.02 -3.34 13.58
CA ALA A 208 -6.44 -3.66 14.95
C ALA A 208 -5.27 -3.54 15.92
N PHE A 209 -4.08 -4.03 15.54
CA PHE A 209 -2.87 -3.85 16.32
C PHE A 209 -2.48 -2.38 16.49
N HIS A 210 -2.40 -1.60 15.40
CA HIS A 210 -2.05 -0.18 15.47
C HIS A 210 -3.05 0.66 16.28
N ASN A 211 -4.32 0.26 16.28
CA ASN A 211 -5.36 0.89 17.06
C ASN A 211 -5.40 0.43 18.54
N GLY A 212 -4.51 -0.50 18.94
CA GLY A 212 -4.49 -1.05 20.29
C GLY A 212 -5.77 -1.81 20.65
N GLN A 213 -6.40 -2.48 19.68
CA GLN A 213 -7.64 -3.22 19.92
C GLN A 213 -7.41 -4.31 20.95
N LEU A 214 -8.14 -4.25 22.07
CA LEU A 214 -8.07 -5.24 23.13
C LEU A 214 -8.91 -6.49 22.77
N CYS A 215 -8.51 -7.63 23.32
CA CYS A 215 -9.25 -8.88 23.25
C CYS A 215 -9.43 -9.44 24.68
N PRO A 216 -10.40 -8.91 25.45
CA PRO A 216 -10.49 -9.11 26.90
C PRO A 216 -10.59 -10.56 27.37
N SER A 217 -11.12 -11.46 26.54
CA SER A 217 -11.26 -12.88 26.91
C SER A 217 -10.02 -13.71 26.53
N GLY A 218 -9.01 -13.09 25.93
CA GLY A 218 -7.79 -13.77 25.51
C GLY A 218 -7.99 -14.66 24.27
N ARG A 219 -9.05 -14.48 23.48
CA ARG A 219 -9.40 -15.37 22.36
C ARG A 219 -9.15 -14.69 21.01
N ASP A 220 -8.62 -15.45 20.06
CA ASP A 220 -8.29 -14.97 18.72
C ASP A 220 -9.54 -14.54 17.92
N ASP A 221 -10.73 -15.05 18.25
CA ASP A 221 -11.99 -14.69 17.59
C ASP A 221 -12.55 -13.30 18.00
N GLU A 222 -11.95 -12.66 19.01
CA GLU A 222 -12.20 -11.25 19.36
C GLU A 222 -11.42 -10.28 18.45
N CYS A 223 -10.48 -10.81 17.67
CA CYS A 223 -9.69 -10.04 16.71
C CYS A 223 -10.24 -10.18 15.28
N PRO A 224 -10.00 -9.21 14.39
CA PRO A 224 -10.38 -9.35 12.99
C PRO A 224 -9.67 -10.52 12.31
N ALA A 225 -10.15 -10.93 11.13
CA ALA A 225 -9.53 -12.00 10.35
C ALA A 225 -8.01 -11.79 10.20
N GLY A 226 -7.21 -12.83 10.47
CA GLY A 226 -5.74 -12.74 10.47
C GLY A 226 -5.13 -12.10 11.73
N GLY A 227 -5.94 -11.62 12.66
CA GLY A 227 -5.52 -11.14 13.97
C GLY A 227 -5.39 -12.30 14.96
N ILE A 228 -4.55 -12.08 15.96
CA ILE A 228 -4.21 -13.07 16.98
C ILE A 228 -4.26 -12.37 18.34
N CYS A 229 -4.91 -12.93 19.36
CA CYS A 229 -5.00 -12.30 20.66
C CYS A 229 -3.82 -12.70 21.54
N ARG A 230 -2.98 -11.75 21.96
CA ARG A 230 -1.77 -12.05 22.74
C ARG A 230 -1.60 -11.12 23.94
N PRO A 231 -0.95 -11.60 25.03
CA PRO A 231 -0.71 -10.77 26.20
C PRO A 231 0.29 -9.67 25.85
N ILE A 232 -0.05 -8.43 26.18
CA ILE A 232 0.81 -7.25 25.93
C ILE A 232 1.39 -6.66 27.21
N ALA A 233 0.74 -6.89 28.35
CA ALA A 233 1.21 -6.43 29.65
C ALA A 233 0.71 -7.37 30.76
N THR A 234 1.53 -7.54 31.80
CA THR A 234 1.11 -8.19 33.04
C THR A 234 1.40 -7.26 34.20
N THR A 235 0.34 -6.79 34.87
CA THR A 235 0.43 -5.92 36.04
C THR A 235 -0.19 -6.63 37.25
N GLY A 236 0.67 -7.11 38.15
CA GLY A 236 0.24 -7.95 39.28
C GLY A 236 -0.41 -9.25 38.78
N ASN A 237 -1.67 -9.48 39.16
CA ASN A 237 -2.44 -10.68 38.79
C ASN A 237 -3.34 -10.47 37.56
N LYS A 238 -3.19 -9.34 36.85
CA LYS A 238 -3.97 -9.04 35.63
C LYS A 238 -3.06 -9.09 34.42
N THR A 239 -3.47 -9.85 33.42
CA THR A 239 -2.86 -9.88 32.09
C THR A 239 -3.77 -9.16 31.12
N GLU A 240 -3.24 -8.15 30.44
CA GLU A 240 -3.92 -7.44 29.36
C GLU A 240 -3.59 -8.09 28.03
N PHE A 241 -4.63 -8.29 27.22
CA PHE A 241 -4.53 -8.93 25.91
C PHE A 241 -4.96 -7.95 24.82
N ALA A 242 -4.19 -7.91 23.74
CA ALA A 242 -4.52 -7.12 22.56
C ALA A 242 -4.34 -7.93 21.27
N CYS A 243 -5.00 -7.46 20.22
CA CYS A 243 -4.90 -8.02 18.89
C CYS A 243 -3.54 -7.70 18.30
N THR A 244 -2.79 -8.75 18.00
CA THR A 244 -1.56 -8.76 17.22
C THR A 244 -1.83 -9.33 15.83
N TYR A 245 -0.80 -9.40 14.99
CA TYR A 245 -0.88 -10.03 13.67
C TYR A 245 0.26 -11.02 13.46
N GLY A 246 0.01 -12.05 12.66
CA GLY A 246 1.03 -13.04 12.29
C GLY A 246 2.11 -12.45 11.39
N CYS A 247 3.33 -12.95 11.53
CA CYS A 247 4.48 -12.59 10.71
C CYS A 247 5.30 -13.84 10.38
N THR A 248 6.15 -13.77 9.36
CA THR A 248 7.18 -14.78 9.09
C THR A 248 8.60 -14.31 9.37
N GLU A 249 8.84 -13.01 9.33
CA GLU A 249 10.14 -12.39 9.54
C GLU A 249 10.06 -11.18 10.47
N ASP A 250 11.15 -10.92 11.19
CA ASP A 250 11.30 -9.77 12.11
C ASP A 250 11.02 -8.43 11.43
N ALA A 251 11.38 -8.31 10.15
CA ALA A 251 11.17 -7.11 9.35
C ALA A 251 9.67 -6.77 9.16
N GLU A 252 8.76 -7.74 9.26
CA GLU A 252 7.31 -7.49 9.15
C GLU A 252 6.73 -6.78 10.39
N CYS A 253 7.48 -6.72 11.49
CA CYS A 253 7.00 -6.14 12.73
C CYS A 253 7.29 -4.64 12.82
N SER A 254 6.23 -3.84 12.77
CA SER A 254 6.27 -2.44 13.22
C SER A 254 6.29 -2.40 14.75
N SER A 255 7.43 -2.09 15.38
CA SER A 255 7.48 -1.87 16.83
C SER A 255 8.31 -0.65 17.22
N PRO A 256 7.70 0.30 17.95
CA PRO A 256 8.43 1.30 18.72
C PRO A 256 8.77 0.88 20.16
N VAL A 257 8.29 -0.27 20.69
CA VAL A 257 8.22 -0.49 22.16
C VAL A 257 8.78 -1.81 22.71
N SER A 258 8.97 -2.85 21.92
CA SER A 258 9.64 -4.10 22.36
C SER A 258 10.05 -4.91 21.14
N LYS A 259 11.12 -5.71 21.29
CA LYS A 259 11.83 -6.47 20.25
C LYS A 259 10.95 -6.74 19.03
N ALA A 260 11.27 -6.09 17.90
CA ALA A 260 10.72 -6.38 16.59
C ALA A 260 11.15 -7.80 16.14
N SER A 261 10.75 -8.81 16.90
CA SER A 261 11.08 -10.19 16.66
C SER A 261 9.79 -10.95 16.39
N CYS A 262 9.75 -11.52 15.21
CA CYS A 262 8.70 -12.38 14.77
C CYS A 262 8.84 -13.75 15.44
N ALA A 263 8.25 -13.88 16.63
CA ALA A 263 8.03 -15.18 17.27
C ALA A 263 6.71 -15.83 16.78
N GLY A 264 6.39 -15.65 15.49
CA GLY A 264 5.12 -16.04 14.87
C GLY A 264 4.02 -14.97 14.93
N TYR A 265 4.23 -13.86 15.64
CA TYR A 265 3.35 -12.69 15.64
C TYR A 265 4.12 -11.42 16.03
N CYS A 266 3.60 -10.25 15.64
CA CYS A 266 4.14 -8.94 15.97
C CYS A 266 3.33 -8.27 17.09
N GLY A 267 4.00 -7.75 18.12
CA GLY A 267 3.36 -7.03 19.24
C GLY A 267 3.36 -7.76 20.59
N GLY A 268 4.35 -8.64 20.83
CA GLY A 268 4.54 -9.37 22.09
C GLY A 268 5.82 -8.99 22.85
#